data_AF-A0A7J9ZSH0-F1
#
_entry.id   AF-A0A7J9ZSH0-F1
#
_cell.length_a   1.000
_cell.length_b   1.000
_cell.length_c   1.000
_cell.angle_alpha   90.00
_cell.angle_beta   90.00
_cell.angle_gamma   90.00
#
_symmetry.space_group_name_H-M   'P 1'
#
loop_
_entity.id
_entity.type
_entity.pdbx_description
1 polymer ?
#
loop_
_entity_poly.entity_id
_entity_poly.type
_entity_poly.pdbx_seq_one_letter_code
_entity_poly.pdbx_strand_id
1 'polypeptide(L)'
;MEYRRLPTVLEDGAERLWQALNRMSVDPAPATTITHIARRAHSSGADLRRRQAALEEAERIGGVLKGLGNPDGVGPLLGAAATGGYWVALPDEGYEKYLGQLLDGKTAAGLLAKAADGDKQALRQLRKYTDSGRSGTDGFARGLMNTLGAKGTLQGAAEMHMRMLAMRDTAGGKQAMADRDQVLNMLCDSLAKVTDRGRDAYLGPGFTEDLKEQGRAEHQMSLPWQPALLGEYDGYWSLGQILRFADAETPFSAAFTGDVGKDMIDWDRDRPPASWLQIAPLDAFGDPPSLREADPLIGLMTAAGTGTAAAQGLFNDGRGKPPATLKYLVNGRWQRWNVSDRGDAFGKALAKAAAGQDTTSKLLAVQFTQVRADGINGFMQAKGKDWTVADRRKVDALSGLRDSTALILGNHLDD
;
A
#
# COMPACT_ATOMS: atom_id res chain seq x y z
N MET A 1 -37.54 -26.56 -2.22
CA MET A 1 -36.97 -25.91 -3.43
C MET A 1 -36.60 -24.43 -3.21
N GLU A 2 -36.89 -23.80 -2.05
CA GLU A 2 -36.63 -22.36 -1.81
C GLU A 2 -35.21 -22.00 -1.34
N TYR A 3 -34.44 -22.93 -0.76
CA TYR A 3 -33.07 -22.65 -0.28
C TYR A 3 -32.02 -22.41 -1.39
N ARG A 4 -32.36 -22.59 -2.68
CA ARG A 4 -31.43 -22.39 -3.80
C ARG A 4 -31.18 -20.93 -4.19
N ARG A 5 -32.03 -19.99 -3.75
CA ARG A 5 -31.98 -18.58 -4.20
C ARG A 5 -31.49 -17.60 -3.14
N LEU A 6 -31.43 -18.02 -1.87
CA LEU A 6 -31.09 -17.15 -0.74
C LEU A 6 -29.73 -16.42 -0.88
N PRO A 7 -28.63 -17.10 -1.30
CA PRO A 7 -27.33 -16.44 -1.42
C PRO A 7 -27.31 -15.37 -2.51
N THR A 8 -27.91 -15.66 -3.66
CA THR A 8 -28.00 -14.74 -4.80
C THR A 8 -28.90 -13.55 -4.48
N VAL A 9 -30.01 -13.77 -3.76
CA VAL A 9 -30.90 -12.70 -3.29
C VAL A 9 -30.22 -11.80 -2.26
N LEU A 10 -29.33 -12.35 -1.43
CA LEU A 10 -28.52 -11.58 -0.47
C LEU A 10 -27.42 -10.76 -1.17
N GLU A 11 -26.76 -11.31 -2.17
CA GLU A 11 -25.75 -10.60 -2.97
C GLU A 11 -26.39 -9.46 -3.78
N ASP A 12 -27.48 -9.74 -4.50
CA ASP A 12 -28.24 -8.74 -5.26
C ASP A 12 -28.82 -7.65 -4.35
N GLY A 13 -29.27 -8.03 -3.15
CA GLY A 13 -29.77 -7.10 -2.13
C GLY A 13 -28.67 -6.22 -1.55
N ALA A 14 -27.50 -6.78 -1.26
CA ALA A 14 -26.35 -6.05 -0.75
C ALA A 14 -25.77 -5.08 -1.79
N GLU A 15 -25.78 -5.47 -3.08
CA GLU A 15 -25.34 -4.62 -4.17
C GLU A 15 -26.31 -3.44 -4.38
N ARG A 16 -27.63 -3.68 -4.32
CA ARG A 16 -28.64 -2.61 -4.38
C ARG A 16 -28.55 -1.67 -3.17
N LEU A 17 -28.30 -2.21 -1.98
CA LEU A 17 -28.08 -1.41 -0.76
C LEU A 17 -26.79 -0.58 -0.87
N TRP A 18 -25.71 -1.16 -1.37
CA TRP A 18 -24.45 -0.45 -1.62
C TRP A 18 -24.65 0.70 -2.61
N GLN A 19 -25.32 0.45 -3.74
CA GLN A 19 -25.62 1.49 -4.72
C GLN A 19 -26.50 2.61 -4.15
N ALA A 20 -27.47 2.27 -3.28
CA ALA A 20 -28.32 3.26 -2.62
C ALA A 20 -27.55 4.10 -1.59
N LEU A 21 -26.74 3.48 -0.73
CA LEU A 21 -25.93 4.17 0.27
C LEU A 21 -24.86 5.06 -0.38
N ASN A 22 -24.25 4.59 -1.45
CA ASN A 22 -23.22 5.33 -2.20
C ASN A 22 -23.82 6.54 -2.94
N ARG A 23 -25.06 6.44 -3.44
CA ARG A 23 -25.81 7.59 -4.00
C ARG A 23 -26.23 8.62 -2.97
N MET A 24 -26.37 8.20 -1.70
CA MET A 24 -26.76 9.07 -0.59
C MET A 24 -25.57 9.63 0.20
N SER A 25 -24.32 9.32 -0.19
CA SER A 25 -23.09 9.70 0.52
C SER A 25 -23.07 9.27 1.99
N VAL A 26 -23.68 8.11 2.29
CA VAL A 26 -23.68 7.49 3.63
C VAL A 26 -22.71 6.29 3.63
N ASP A 27 -22.13 5.97 4.78
CA ASP A 27 -21.15 4.89 4.95
C ASP A 27 -21.65 3.54 4.39
N PRO A 28 -21.00 2.98 3.35
CA PRO A 28 -21.38 1.70 2.76
C PRO A 28 -20.89 0.48 3.54
N ALA A 29 -20.17 0.64 4.65
CA ALA A 29 -19.58 -0.44 5.44
C ALA A 29 -20.53 -1.61 5.77
N PRO A 30 -21.81 -1.38 6.14
CA PRO A 30 -22.76 -2.46 6.40
C PRO A 30 -23.06 -3.31 5.15
N ALA A 31 -23.19 -2.68 3.98
CA ALA A 31 -23.45 -3.38 2.72
C ALA A 31 -22.26 -4.25 2.31
N THR A 32 -21.03 -3.75 2.46
CA THR A 32 -19.80 -4.54 2.23
C THR A 32 -19.68 -5.74 3.18
N THR A 33 -20.11 -5.61 4.44
CA THR A 33 -20.12 -6.72 5.40
C THR A 33 -21.12 -7.79 4.98
N ILE A 34 -22.31 -7.40 4.51
CA ILE A 34 -23.33 -8.33 4.01
C ILE A 34 -22.83 -9.05 2.74
N THR A 35 -22.18 -8.34 1.81
CA THR A 35 -21.55 -8.96 0.62
C THR A 35 -20.49 -9.98 1.01
N HIS A 36 -19.66 -9.69 2.02
CA HIS A 36 -18.65 -10.62 2.51
C HIS A 36 -19.28 -11.88 3.13
N ILE A 37 -20.32 -11.71 3.94
CA ILE A 37 -21.08 -12.84 4.52
C ILE A 37 -21.74 -13.67 3.41
N ALA A 38 -22.32 -13.03 2.41
CA ALA A 38 -23.00 -13.69 1.30
C ALA A 38 -22.02 -14.48 0.42
N ARG A 39 -20.86 -13.91 0.08
CA ARG A 39 -19.79 -14.61 -0.65
C ARG A 39 -19.26 -15.81 0.14
N ARG A 40 -19.07 -15.65 1.46
CA ARG A 40 -18.65 -16.75 2.35
C ARG A 40 -19.72 -17.84 2.45
N ALA A 41 -20.99 -17.48 2.46
CA ALA A 41 -22.10 -18.43 2.42
C ALA A 41 -22.20 -19.13 1.06
N HIS A 42 -21.95 -18.42 -0.04
CA HIS A 42 -21.92 -18.97 -1.39
C HIS A 42 -20.80 -19.99 -1.58
N SER A 43 -19.57 -19.66 -1.15
CA SER A 43 -18.43 -20.58 -1.20
C SER A 43 -18.65 -21.81 -0.32
N SER A 44 -19.20 -21.63 0.88
CA SER A 44 -19.58 -22.74 1.77
C SER A 44 -20.68 -23.64 1.16
N GLY A 45 -21.65 -23.05 0.46
CA GLY A 45 -22.71 -23.81 -0.21
C GLY A 45 -22.25 -24.54 -1.47
N ALA A 46 -21.28 -23.98 -2.21
CA ALA A 46 -20.63 -24.67 -3.32
C ALA A 46 -19.75 -25.83 -2.84
N ASP A 47 -19.07 -25.68 -1.71
CA ASP A 47 -18.30 -26.73 -1.06
C ASP A 47 -19.20 -27.89 -0.56
N LEU A 48 -20.30 -27.59 0.14
CA LEU A 48 -21.28 -28.61 0.58
C LEU A 48 -21.85 -29.42 -0.60
N ARG A 49 -22.13 -28.78 -1.74
CA ARG A 49 -22.63 -29.47 -2.95
C ARG A 49 -21.58 -30.38 -3.57
N ARG A 50 -20.31 -29.97 -3.61
CA ARG A 50 -19.21 -30.81 -4.09
C ARG A 50 -18.98 -32.01 -3.18
N ARG A 51 -19.10 -31.83 -1.86
CA ARG A 51 -19.03 -32.91 -0.87
C ARG A 51 -20.19 -33.89 -0.99
N GLN A 52 -21.39 -33.39 -1.23
CA GLN A 52 -22.56 -34.24 -1.46
C GLN A 52 -22.41 -35.06 -2.74
N ALA A 53 -21.93 -34.47 -3.84
CA ALA A 53 -21.64 -35.19 -5.08
C ALA A 53 -20.54 -36.25 -4.91
N ALA A 54 -19.51 -35.98 -4.10
CA ALA A 54 -18.45 -36.94 -3.80
C ALA A 54 -18.94 -38.11 -2.92
N LEU A 55 -19.86 -37.85 -1.98
CA LEU A 55 -20.51 -38.90 -1.19
C LEU A 55 -21.41 -39.78 -2.07
N GLU A 56 -22.21 -39.18 -2.95
CA GLU A 56 -23.05 -39.90 -3.91
C GLU A 56 -22.20 -40.77 -4.86
N GLU A 57 -21.04 -40.28 -5.29
CA GLU A 57 -20.10 -41.03 -6.13
C GLU A 57 -19.38 -42.16 -5.35
N ALA A 58 -19.02 -41.94 -4.09
CA ALA A 58 -18.45 -42.97 -3.22
C ALA A 58 -19.47 -44.08 -2.89
N GLU A 59 -20.73 -43.72 -2.67
CA GLU A 59 -21.83 -44.69 -2.52
C GLU A 59 -22.08 -45.48 -3.81
N ARG A 60 -21.98 -44.82 -4.98
CA ARG A 60 -22.08 -45.48 -6.28
C ARG A 60 -20.96 -46.51 -6.47
N ILE A 61 -19.72 -46.15 -6.15
CA ILE A 61 -18.55 -47.05 -6.25
C ILE A 61 -18.62 -48.18 -5.21
N GLY A 62 -19.04 -47.89 -3.98
CA GLY A 62 -19.28 -48.90 -2.94
C GLY A 62 -20.41 -49.88 -3.29
N GLY A 63 -21.46 -49.39 -3.96
CA GLY A 63 -22.54 -50.22 -4.51
C GLY A 63 -22.06 -51.14 -5.64
N VAL A 64 -21.17 -50.67 -6.51
CA VAL A 64 -20.54 -51.48 -7.57
C VAL A 64 -19.64 -52.58 -6.99
N LEU A 65 -18.92 -52.30 -5.90
CA LEU A 65 -18.06 -53.27 -5.22
C LEU A 65 -18.85 -54.35 -4.46
N LYS A 66 -20.04 -54.02 -3.93
CA LYS A 66 -20.98 -55.01 -3.36
C LYS A 66 -21.56 -55.97 -4.39
N GLY A 67 -21.68 -55.53 -5.65
CA GLY A 67 -22.14 -56.36 -6.77
C GLY A 67 -21.12 -57.38 -7.28
N LEU A 68 -19.84 -57.24 -6.91
CA LEU A 68 -18.74 -58.12 -7.34
C LEU A 68 -18.39 -59.23 -6.35
N GLY A 69 -19.28 -59.55 -5.40
CA GLY A 69 -19.26 -60.82 -4.68
C GLY A 69 -18.11 -61.01 -3.68
N ASN A 70 -17.69 -59.95 -2.98
CA ASN A 70 -16.74 -60.08 -1.87
C ASN A 70 -17.45 -59.79 -0.52
N PRO A 71 -17.82 -60.82 0.26
CA PRO A 71 -18.51 -60.62 1.54
C PRO A 71 -17.59 -60.07 2.65
N ASP A 72 -16.26 -60.24 2.54
CA ASP A 72 -15.31 -59.99 3.65
C ASP A 72 -14.08 -59.15 3.27
N GLY A 73 -14.16 -58.34 2.21
CA GLY A 73 -13.05 -57.50 1.74
C GLY A 73 -12.83 -56.22 2.54
N VAL A 74 -12.31 -56.31 3.77
CA VAL A 74 -11.81 -55.13 4.52
C VAL A 74 -10.34 -54.87 4.17
N GLY A 75 -10.10 -53.97 3.23
CA GLY A 75 -8.81 -53.30 3.02
C GLY A 75 -8.84 -51.90 3.66
N PRO A 76 -7.72 -51.41 4.24
CA PRO A 76 -7.76 -50.36 5.25
C PRO A 76 -7.87 -48.98 4.60
N LEU A 77 -9.06 -48.40 4.61
CA LEU A 77 -9.22 -46.95 4.43
C LEU A 77 -10.14 -46.32 5.48
N LEU A 78 -10.85 -47.11 6.29
CA LEU A 78 -11.62 -46.61 7.43
C LEU A 78 -11.69 -47.69 8.52
N GLY A 79 -11.12 -47.43 9.70
CA GLY A 79 -11.31 -48.21 10.93
C GLY A 79 -10.32 -47.76 12.02
N ALA A 80 -10.70 -47.38 13.24
CA ALA A 80 -11.91 -47.70 13.99
C ALA A 80 -12.50 -46.46 14.70
N ALA A 81 -13.83 -46.39 14.68
CA ALA A 81 -14.63 -45.48 15.47
C ALA A 81 -14.85 -46.07 16.87
N ALA A 82 -14.66 -45.26 17.91
CA ALA A 82 -15.35 -45.40 19.17
C ALA A 82 -16.15 -44.10 19.39
N THR A 83 -17.47 -44.18 19.20
CA THR A 83 -18.49 -43.25 19.71
C THR A 83 -18.12 -41.77 19.73
N GLY A 84 -18.23 -41.12 18.56
CA GLY A 84 -18.01 -39.68 18.41
C GLY A 84 -17.38 -39.41 17.05
N GLY A 85 -18.20 -39.25 16.01
CA GLY A 85 -17.74 -39.15 14.62
C GLY A 85 -16.63 -38.13 14.43
N TYR A 86 -15.50 -38.57 13.88
CA TYR A 86 -14.41 -37.69 13.48
C TYR A 86 -14.70 -37.11 12.08
N TRP A 87 -14.84 -35.79 12.02
CA TRP A 87 -14.78 -35.05 10.76
C TRP A 87 -13.30 -34.83 10.44
N VAL A 88 -12.73 -35.62 9.54
CA VAL A 88 -11.45 -35.28 8.92
C VAL A 88 -11.74 -34.23 7.85
N ALA A 89 -11.46 -32.96 8.17
CA ALA A 89 -11.48 -31.89 7.21
C ALA A 89 -10.30 -32.11 6.24
N LEU A 90 -10.58 -32.63 5.04
CA LEU A 90 -9.64 -32.53 3.93
C LEU A 90 -9.60 -31.07 3.50
N PRO A 91 -8.48 -30.35 3.63
CA PRO A 91 -8.43 -28.97 3.19
C PRO A 91 -8.44 -28.93 1.65
N ASP A 92 -9.21 -28.01 1.08
CA ASP A 92 -9.22 -27.74 -0.37
C ASP A 92 -7.80 -27.37 -0.81
N GLU A 93 -7.32 -27.86 -1.97
CA GLU A 93 -6.00 -27.55 -2.53
C GLU A 93 -5.76 -26.03 -2.59
N GLY A 94 -6.82 -25.24 -2.84
CA GLY A 94 -6.77 -23.79 -2.78
C GLY A 94 -6.51 -23.23 -1.38
N TYR A 95 -7.08 -23.85 -0.34
CA TYR A 95 -6.88 -23.48 1.05
C TYR A 95 -5.50 -23.89 1.56
N GLU A 96 -5.01 -25.09 1.21
CA GLU A 96 -3.64 -25.51 1.53
C GLU A 96 -2.59 -24.58 0.90
N LYS A 97 -2.80 -24.22 -0.38
CA LYS A 97 -1.95 -23.25 -1.08
C LYS A 97 -1.95 -21.90 -0.39
N TYR A 98 -3.12 -21.39 0.01
CA TYR A 98 -3.23 -20.14 0.75
C TYR A 98 -2.55 -20.20 2.12
N LEU A 99 -2.71 -21.29 2.87
CA LEU A 99 -2.02 -21.50 4.14
C LEU A 99 -0.50 -21.55 3.95
N GLY A 100 -0.03 -22.21 2.89
CA GLY A 100 1.39 -22.23 2.51
C GLY A 100 1.93 -20.81 2.26
N GLN A 101 1.20 -20.01 1.49
CA GLN A 101 1.53 -18.60 1.24
C GLN A 101 1.54 -17.76 2.53
N LEU A 102 0.58 -17.99 3.43
CA LEU A 102 0.54 -17.31 4.72
C LEU A 102 1.76 -17.66 5.59
N LEU A 103 2.16 -18.93 5.62
CA LEU A 103 3.36 -19.38 6.33
C LEU A 103 4.64 -18.82 5.71
N ASP A 104 4.71 -18.71 4.38
CA ASP A 104 5.82 -18.04 3.69
C ASP A 104 5.95 -16.59 4.12
N GLY A 105 4.84 -15.85 4.17
CA GLY A 105 4.83 -14.45 4.62
C GLY A 105 5.34 -14.31 6.06
N LYS A 106 4.87 -15.18 6.96
CA LYS A 106 5.36 -15.22 8.36
C LYS A 106 6.86 -15.52 8.45
N THR A 107 7.33 -16.46 7.62
CA THR A 107 8.75 -16.82 7.56
C THR A 107 9.58 -15.65 7.04
N ALA A 108 9.10 -14.97 5.99
CA ALA A 108 9.72 -13.77 5.44
C ALA A 108 9.81 -12.65 6.47
N ALA A 109 8.80 -12.45 7.33
CA ALA A 109 8.86 -11.46 8.42
C ALA A 109 10.05 -11.72 9.36
N GLY A 110 10.25 -12.98 9.78
CA GLY A 110 11.39 -13.37 10.61
C GLY A 110 12.75 -13.22 9.91
N LEU A 111 12.79 -13.48 8.60
CA LEU A 111 13.99 -13.24 7.79
C LEU A 111 14.28 -11.75 7.62
N LEU A 112 13.25 -10.91 7.52
CA LEU A 112 13.40 -9.46 7.41
C LEU A 112 14.03 -8.88 8.67
N ALA A 113 13.58 -9.29 9.86
CA ALA A 113 14.22 -8.89 11.12
C ALA A 113 15.71 -9.31 11.16
N LYS A 114 16.03 -10.54 10.77
CA LYS A 114 17.42 -11.00 10.69
C LYS A 114 18.26 -10.25 9.65
N ALA A 115 17.68 -9.94 8.49
CA ALA A 115 18.35 -9.16 7.44
C ALA A 115 18.57 -7.70 7.88
N ALA A 116 17.59 -7.12 8.57
CA ALA A 116 17.72 -5.84 9.27
C ALA A 116 18.77 -5.90 10.39
N ASP A 117 19.08 -7.08 10.92
CA ASP A 117 20.20 -7.37 11.81
C ASP A 117 21.52 -7.70 11.10
N GLY A 118 21.58 -7.58 9.77
CA GLY A 118 22.79 -7.79 8.96
C GLY A 118 23.05 -9.24 8.56
N ASP A 119 22.11 -10.16 8.79
CA ASP A 119 22.21 -11.55 8.34
C ASP A 119 22.11 -11.63 6.80
N LYS A 120 23.26 -11.80 6.15
CA LYS A 120 23.37 -11.96 4.70
C LYS A 120 22.70 -13.25 4.19
N GLN A 121 22.59 -14.31 5.01
CA GLN A 121 21.86 -15.51 4.62
C GLN A 121 20.35 -15.24 4.62
N ALA A 122 19.84 -14.53 5.62
CA ALA A 122 18.43 -14.14 5.66
C ALA A 122 18.05 -13.27 4.45
N LEU A 123 18.90 -12.30 4.09
CA LEU A 123 18.69 -11.48 2.89
C LEU A 123 18.64 -12.32 1.60
N ARG A 124 19.55 -13.28 1.44
CA ARG A 124 19.52 -14.21 0.30
C ARG A 124 18.27 -15.09 0.29
N GLN A 125 17.72 -15.44 1.45
CA GLN A 125 16.47 -16.22 1.52
C GLN A 125 15.26 -15.35 1.19
N LEU A 126 15.20 -14.09 1.63
CA LEU A 126 14.17 -13.14 1.23
C LEU A 126 14.11 -12.98 -0.28
N ARG A 127 15.26 -12.84 -0.93
CA ARG A 127 15.36 -12.75 -2.38
C ARG A 127 14.73 -13.93 -3.11
N LYS A 128 14.79 -15.15 -2.55
CA LYS A 128 14.15 -16.33 -3.18
C LYS A 128 12.63 -16.17 -3.27
N TYR A 129 11.99 -15.47 -2.33
CA TYR A 129 10.55 -15.21 -2.40
C TYR A 129 10.21 -14.22 -3.52
N THR A 130 11.02 -13.18 -3.69
CA THR A 130 10.88 -12.22 -4.79
C THR A 130 11.15 -12.87 -6.15
N ASP A 131 12.26 -13.59 -6.30
CA ASP A 131 12.68 -14.23 -7.56
C ASP A 131 11.71 -15.34 -8.00
N SER A 132 11.03 -16.00 -7.06
CA SER A 132 10.02 -17.04 -7.37
C SER A 132 8.60 -16.49 -7.60
N GLY A 133 8.39 -15.18 -7.44
CA GLY A 133 7.08 -14.54 -7.52
C GLY A 133 6.13 -14.87 -6.36
N ARG A 134 6.57 -15.64 -5.35
CA ARG A 134 5.75 -16.03 -4.19
C ARG A 134 5.38 -14.83 -3.31
N SER A 135 6.23 -13.81 -3.29
CA SER A 135 6.00 -12.57 -2.55
C SER A 135 4.78 -11.79 -3.04
N GLY A 136 4.36 -12.00 -4.29
CA GLY A 136 3.26 -11.28 -4.93
C GLY A 136 1.85 -11.78 -4.59
N THR A 137 1.69 -12.70 -3.63
CA THR A 137 0.40 -13.35 -3.34
C THR A 137 -0.31 -12.72 -2.13
N ASP A 138 -1.64 -12.71 -2.13
CA ASP A 138 -2.45 -12.16 -1.02
C ASP A 138 -2.18 -12.88 0.31
N GLY A 139 -2.01 -14.20 0.29
CA GLY A 139 -1.65 -14.99 1.47
C GLY A 139 -0.28 -14.59 2.04
N PHE A 140 0.71 -14.39 1.17
CA PHE A 140 2.05 -13.94 1.57
C PHE A 140 2.01 -12.55 2.18
N ALA A 141 1.37 -11.58 1.50
CA ALA A 141 1.26 -10.20 1.98
C ALA A 141 0.58 -10.14 3.36
N ARG A 142 -0.52 -10.88 3.54
CA ARG A 142 -1.23 -10.97 4.82
C ARG A 142 -0.35 -11.59 5.90
N GLY A 143 0.32 -12.69 5.61
CA GLY A 143 1.21 -13.37 6.56
C GLY A 143 2.37 -12.48 7.00
N LEU A 144 3.01 -11.79 6.05
CA LEU A 144 4.13 -10.88 6.28
C LEU A 144 3.70 -9.68 7.15
N MET A 145 2.69 -8.94 6.71
CA MET A 145 2.27 -7.70 7.36
C MET A 145 1.58 -7.93 8.70
N ASN A 146 0.83 -9.03 8.85
CA ASN A 146 0.24 -9.38 10.15
C ASN A 146 1.29 -9.78 11.18
N THR A 147 2.43 -10.34 10.77
CA THR A 147 3.52 -10.69 11.68
C THR A 147 4.43 -9.51 11.99
N LEU A 148 4.71 -8.65 11.02
CA LEU A 148 5.48 -7.43 11.27
C LEU A 148 4.67 -6.39 12.07
N GLY A 149 3.36 -6.31 11.82
CA GLY A 149 2.54 -5.17 12.23
C GLY A 149 2.98 -3.87 11.55
N ALA A 150 2.31 -2.77 11.87
CA ALA A 150 2.70 -1.45 11.38
C ALA A 150 4.13 -1.07 11.82
N LYS A 151 4.42 -1.23 13.12
CA LYS A 151 5.73 -0.90 13.70
C LYS A 151 6.88 -1.67 13.06
N GLY A 152 6.78 -3.00 12.97
CA GLY A 152 7.84 -3.83 12.40
C GLY A 152 8.05 -3.57 10.91
N THR A 153 6.99 -3.22 10.18
CA THR A 153 7.08 -2.82 8.77
C THR A 153 7.93 -1.56 8.61
N LEU A 154 7.70 -0.54 9.44
CA LEU A 154 8.46 0.72 9.39
C LEU A 154 9.89 0.54 9.94
N GLN A 155 10.06 -0.18 11.05
CA GLN A 155 11.39 -0.38 11.65
C GLN A 155 12.32 -1.22 10.78
N GLY A 156 11.82 -2.35 10.26
CA GLY A 156 12.64 -3.23 9.44
C GLY A 156 13.11 -2.58 8.15
N ALA A 157 12.28 -1.74 7.51
CA ALA A 157 12.67 -0.98 6.33
C ALA A 157 13.78 0.04 6.63
N ALA A 158 13.66 0.78 7.75
CA ALA A 158 14.67 1.76 8.17
C ALA A 158 16.00 1.09 8.51
N GLU A 159 15.99 0.08 9.39
CA GLU A 159 17.19 -0.63 9.81
C GLU A 159 17.92 -1.29 8.64
N MET A 160 17.18 -1.92 7.72
CA MET A 160 17.75 -2.50 6.51
C MET A 160 18.40 -1.42 5.64
N HIS A 161 17.72 -0.29 5.41
CA HIS A 161 18.28 0.80 4.61
C HIS A 161 19.64 1.27 5.19
N MET A 162 19.69 1.50 6.50
CA MET A 162 20.86 1.99 7.21
C MET A 162 22.05 1.05 7.10
N ARG A 163 21.80 -0.24 7.23
CA ARG A 163 22.86 -1.25 7.09
C ARG A 163 23.38 -1.35 5.67
N MET A 164 22.52 -1.33 4.66
CA MET A 164 22.97 -1.43 3.27
C MET A 164 23.71 -0.16 2.84
N LEU A 165 23.32 1.00 3.38
CA LEU A 165 24.03 2.25 3.18
C LEU A 165 25.43 2.23 3.79
N ALA A 166 25.60 1.67 5.00
CA ALA A 166 26.92 1.45 5.59
C ALA A 166 27.82 0.53 4.76
N MET A 167 27.24 -0.31 3.89
CA MET A 167 27.97 -1.20 2.99
C MET A 167 28.21 -0.60 1.60
N ARG A 168 27.65 0.58 1.28
CA ARG A 168 27.60 1.15 -0.08
C ARG A 168 28.97 1.20 -0.77
N ASP A 169 29.99 1.62 -0.03
CA ASP A 169 31.33 1.86 -0.58
C ASP A 169 32.26 0.63 -0.45
N THR A 170 31.71 -0.53 -0.06
CA THR A 170 32.43 -1.80 0.04
C THR A 170 32.35 -2.59 -1.28
N ALA A 171 33.21 -3.62 -1.42
CA ALA A 171 33.23 -4.51 -2.59
C ALA A 171 31.90 -5.28 -2.85
N GLY A 172 30.93 -5.22 -1.93
CA GLY A 172 29.58 -5.78 -2.09
C GLY A 172 28.43 -4.76 -2.04
N GLY A 173 28.73 -3.46 -1.96
CA GLY A 173 27.72 -2.42 -1.70
C GLY A 173 26.65 -2.31 -2.76
N LYS A 174 27.00 -2.46 -4.05
CA LYS A 174 26.01 -2.45 -5.14
C LYS A 174 24.97 -3.57 -5.01
N GLN A 175 25.41 -4.78 -4.68
CA GLN A 175 24.50 -5.91 -4.47
C GLN A 175 23.65 -5.69 -3.22
N ALA A 176 24.24 -5.19 -2.14
CA ALA A 176 23.52 -4.86 -0.91
C ALA A 176 22.39 -3.84 -1.15
N MET A 177 22.64 -2.82 -1.97
CA MET A 177 21.62 -1.83 -2.35
C MET A 177 20.54 -2.44 -3.26
N ALA A 178 20.92 -3.30 -4.22
CA ALA A 178 19.95 -4.01 -5.04
C ALA A 178 19.05 -4.95 -4.20
N ASP A 179 19.64 -5.64 -3.22
CA ASP A 179 18.90 -6.52 -2.31
C ASP A 179 17.95 -5.71 -1.41
N ARG A 180 18.38 -4.54 -0.93
CA ARG A 180 17.51 -3.57 -0.22
C ARG A 180 16.29 -3.22 -1.06
N ASP A 181 16.52 -2.85 -2.31
CA ASP A 181 15.48 -2.39 -3.23
C ASP A 181 14.44 -3.49 -3.49
N GLN A 182 14.88 -4.74 -3.63
CA GLN A 182 13.98 -5.89 -3.77
C GLN A 182 13.10 -6.11 -2.53
N VAL A 183 13.66 -5.95 -1.32
CA VAL A 183 12.89 -6.11 -0.09
C VAL A 183 11.93 -4.93 0.12
N LEU A 184 12.35 -3.70 -0.17
CA LEU A 184 11.45 -2.53 -0.11
C LEU A 184 10.31 -2.64 -1.13
N ASN A 185 10.59 -3.16 -2.33
CA ASN A 185 9.54 -3.46 -3.31
C ASN A 185 8.55 -4.51 -2.80
N MET A 186 9.04 -5.60 -2.19
CA MET A 186 8.19 -6.62 -1.57
C MET A 186 7.32 -6.06 -0.44
N LEU A 187 7.87 -5.18 0.40
CA LEU A 187 7.12 -4.48 1.44
C LEU A 187 6.07 -3.55 0.83
N CYS A 188 6.42 -2.81 -0.22
CA CYS A 188 5.51 -1.92 -0.93
C CYS A 188 4.31 -2.67 -1.51
N ASP A 189 4.56 -3.77 -2.22
CA ASP A 189 3.52 -4.63 -2.78
C ASP A 189 2.63 -5.27 -1.71
N SER A 190 3.25 -5.79 -0.66
CA SER A 190 2.49 -6.35 0.46
C SER A 190 1.64 -5.28 1.15
N LEU A 191 2.15 -4.05 1.29
CA LEU A 191 1.45 -2.95 1.94
C LEU A 191 0.23 -2.50 1.12
N ALA A 192 0.39 -2.37 -0.20
CA ALA A 192 -0.70 -2.05 -1.11
C ALA A 192 -1.83 -3.10 -1.00
N LYS A 193 -1.49 -4.40 -0.98
CA LYS A 193 -2.46 -5.49 -0.84
C LYS A 193 -3.21 -5.48 0.50
N VAL A 194 -2.51 -5.30 1.62
CA VAL A 194 -3.15 -5.40 2.95
C VAL A 194 -3.94 -4.17 3.36
N THR A 195 -3.77 -3.05 2.65
CA THR A 195 -4.53 -1.81 2.86
C THR A 195 -5.68 -1.61 1.87
N ASP A 196 -5.80 -2.47 0.88
CA ASP A 196 -6.91 -2.47 -0.08
C ASP A 196 -8.08 -3.33 0.42
N ARG A 197 -9.22 -2.67 0.72
CA ARG A 197 -10.47 -3.30 1.18
C ARG A 197 -11.04 -4.33 0.19
N GLY A 198 -10.63 -4.28 -1.07
CA GLY A 198 -11.05 -5.22 -2.12
C GLY A 198 -10.26 -6.53 -2.18
N ARG A 199 -9.20 -6.68 -1.38
CA ARG A 199 -8.27 -7.83 -1.41
C ARG A 199 -8.51 -8.80 -0.27
N ASP A 200 -8.20 -10.08 -0.50
CA ASP A 200 -8.25 -11.12 0.56
C ASP A 200 -7.15 -10.93 1.61
N ALA A 201 -6.11 -10.17 1.23
CA ALA A 201 -5.02 -9.78 2.11
C ALA A 201 -5.40 -8.70 3.13
N TYR A 202 -6.54 -8.00 2.97
CA TYR A 202 -6.90 -6.83 3.78
C TYR A 202 -6.85 -7.13 5.28
N LEU A 203 -6.09 -6.32 6.03
CA LEU A 203 -5.92 -6.47 7.48
C LEU A 203 -6.92 -5.66 8.32
N GLY A 204 -7.78 -4.87 7.69
CA GLY A 204 -8.77 -4.06 8.40
C GLY A 204 -8.30 -2.64 8.69
N PRO A 205 -9.22 -1.78 9.17
CA PRO A 205 -8.94 -0.38 9.48
C PRO A 205 -7.99 -0.22 10.68
N GLY A 206 -7.93 -1.20 11.59
CA GLY A 206 -7.00 -1.17 12.72
C GLY A 206 -5.54 -1.10 12.26
N PHE A 207 -5.17 -1.87 11.23
CA PHE A 207 -3.81 -1.83 10.70
C PHE A 207 -3.46 -0.46 10.08
N THR A 208 -4.42 0.21 9.42
CA THR A 208 -4.19 1.56 8.86
C THR A 208 -4.11 2.63 9.94
N GLU A 209 -4.86 2.51 11.04
CA GLU A 209 -4.71 3.38 12.22
C GLU A 209 -3.35 3.17 12.89
N ASP A 210 -2.95 1.92 13.13
CA ASP A 210 -1.63 1.59 13.68
C ASP A 210 -0.51 2.13 12.76
N LEU A 211 -0.70 2.10 11.43
CA LEU A 211 0.26 2.64 10.48
C LEU A 211 0.39 4.16 10.60
N LYS A 212 -0.71 4.89 10.84
CA LYS A 212 -0.66 6.34 11.10
C LYS A 212 0.00 6.65 12.43
N GLU A 213 -0.36 5.91 13.47
CA GLU A 213 0.23 6.06 14.81
C GLU A 213 1.75 5.85 14.75
N GLN A 214 2.20 4.73 14.19
CA GLN A 214 3.63 4.44 14.05
C GLN A 214 4.30 5.36 13.03
N GLY A 215 3.59 5.82 11.99
CA GLY A 215 4.11 6.81 11.05
C GLY A 215 4.45 8.15 11.70
N ARG A 216 3.62 8.60 12.65
CA ARG A 216 3.86 9.83 13.42
C ARG A 216 4.84 9.62 14.58
N ALA A 217 5.03 8.38 15.04
CA ALA A 217 5.89 8.06 16.16
C ALA A 217 7.38 8.19 15.80
N GLU A 218 8.17 8.61 16.79
CA GLU A 218 9.62 8.56 16.73
C GLU A 218 10.11 7.14 17.07
N HIS A 219 11.04 6.66 16.28
CA HIS A 219 11.65 5.35 16.38
C HIS A 219 13.16 5.50 16.52
N GLN A 220 13.76 4.53 17.21
CA GLN A 220 15.20 4.39 17.30
C GLN A 220 15.70 3.36 16.28
N MET A 221 16.88 3.61 15.73
CA MET A 221 17.61 2.67 14.88
C MET A 221 19.08 2.62 15.26
N SER A 222 19.68 1.44 15.16
CA SER A 222 21.13 1.29 15.37
C SER A 222 21.92 1.90 14.23
N LEU A 223 22.97 2.65 14.56
CA LEU A 223 23.89 3.23 13.58
C LEU A 223 25.08 2.30 13.35
N PRO A 224 25.23 1.69 12.16
CA PRO A 224 26.27 0.68 11.94
C PRO A 224 27.71 1.20 12.15
N TRP A 225 27.94 2.50 11.95
CA TRP A 225 29.24 3.16 12.15
C TRP A 225 29.43 3.73 13.56
N GLN A 226 28.38 3.81 14.36
CA GLN A 226 28.41 4.28 15.74
C GLN A 226 27.51 3.39 16.60
N PRO A 227 27.91 2.14 16.90
CA PRO A 227 27.06 1.17 17.61
C PRO A 227 26.64 1.60 19.02
N ALA A 228 27.34 2.59 19.60
CA ALA A 228 27.03 3.17 20.91
C ALA A 228 25.96 4.28 20.85
N LEU A 229 25.52 4.70 19.65
CA LEU A 229 24.53 5.73 19.44
C LEU A 229 23.33 5.16 18.68
N LEU A 230 22.14 5.61 19.08
CA LEU A 230 20.89 5.33 18.37
C LEU A 230 20.54 6.57 17.55
N GLY A 231 20.23 6.37 16.27
CA GLY A 231 19.59 7.39 15.45
C GLY A 231 18.09 7.41 15.74
N GLU A 232 17.51 8.61 15.74
CA GLU A 232 16.07 8.80 15.85
C GLU A 232 15.49 9.16 14.49
N TYR A 233 14.29 8.64 14.19
CA TYR A 233 13.54 8.97 12.98
C TYR A 233 12.04 8.80 13.19
N ASP A 234 11.24 9.63 12.53
CA ASP A 234 9.79 9.41 12.51
C ASP A 234 9.41 8.32 11.49
N GLY A 235 8.44 7.48 11.82
CA GLY A 235 8.03 6.34 11.00
C GLY A 235 7.66 6.69 9.56
N TYR A 236 7.12 7.90 9.32
CA TYR A 236 6.76 8.35 7.97
C TYR A 236 7.93 8.52 7.02
N TRP A 237 9.15 8.76 7.53
CA TRP A 237 10.35 8.69 6.71
C TRP A 237 10.54 7.30 6.12
N SER A 238 10.40 6.26 6.96
CA SER A 238 10.49 4.87 6.53
C SER A 238 9.34 4.49 5.58
N LEU A 239 8.12 4.90 5.89
CA LEU A 239 6.96 4.67 5.03
C LEU A 239 7.19 5.26 3.63
N GLY A 240 7.70 6.50 3.56
CA GLY A 240 8.05 7.12 2.29
C GLY A 240 9.07 6.33 1.48
N GLN A 241 10.07 5.72 2.13
CA GLN A 241 11.03 4.85 1.43
C GLN A 241 10.38 3.59 0.87
N ILE A 242 9.43 2.99 1.58
CA ILE A 242 8.65 1.85 1.07
C ILE A 242 7.81 2.29 -0.14
N LEU A 243 7.03 3.37 0.01
CA LEU A 243 6.10 3.87 -1.03
C LEU A 243 6.81 4.29 -2.32
N ARG A 244 8.09 4.66 -2.26
CA ARG A 244 8.87 5.01 -3.44
C ARG A 244 9.06 3.85 -4.43
N PHE A 245 8.90 2.61 -3.98
CA PHE A 245 8.97 1.42 -4.84
C PHE A 245 7.65 1.08 -5.52
N ALA A 246 6.60 1.87 -5.28
CA ALA A 246 5.33 1.68 -5.95
C ALA A 246 5.49 1.85 -7.48
N ASP A 247 4.91 0.92 -8.23
CA ASP A 247 4.88 0.93 -9.68
C ASP A 247 3.44 0.79 -10.21
N ALA A 248 3.29 0.77 -11.53
CA ALA A 248 1.99 0.64 -12.17
C ALA A 248 1.30 -0.72 -11.89
N GLU A 249 2.06 -1.74 -11.51
CA GLU A 249 1.56 -3.08 -11.16
C GLU A 249 1.11 -3.16 -9.69
N THR A 250 1.51 -2.18 -8.88
CA THR A 250 1.25 -2.07 -7.45
C THR A 250 0.40 -0.84 -7.10
N PRO A 251 -0.83 -0.69 -7.65
CA PRO A 251 -1.63 0.49 -7.40
C PRO A 251 -2.12 0.52 -5.94
N PHE A 252 -1.75 1.57 -5.22
CA PHE A 252 -2.37 1.85 -3.93
C PHE A 252 -3.83 2.26 -4.13
N SER A 253 -4.69 1.92 -3.16
CA SER A 253 -6.10 2.28 -3.23
C SER A 253 -6.32 3.78 -2.94
N ALA A 254 -7.41 4.34 -3.47
CA ALA A 254 -7.85 5.69 -3.12
C ALA A 254 -8.12 5.85 -1.61
N ALA A 255 -8.53 4.76 -0.95
CA ALA A 255 -8.75 4.74 0.49
C ALA A 255 -7.44 4.91 1.26
N PHE A 256 -6.38 4.20 0.86
CA PHE A 256 -5.06 4.33 1.48
C PHE A 256 -4.50 5.75 1.33
N THR A 257 -4.49 6.28 0.10
CA THR A 257 -3.95 7.63 -0.15
C THR A 257 -4.81 8.73 0.47
N GLY A 258 -6.12 8.54 0.53
CA GLY A 258 -7.06 9.45 1.16
C GLY A 258 -7.06 9.44 2.69
N ASP A 259 -6.49 8.40 3.32
CA ASP A 259 -6.40 8.26 4.77
C ASP A 259 -4.95 8.44 5.24
N VAL A 260 -4.12 7.41 5.08
CA VAL A 260 -2.69 7.43 5.46
C VAL A 260 -1.94 8.50 4.66
N GLY A 261 -2.20 8.61 3.36
CA GLY A 261 -1.52 9.62 2.53
C GLY A 261 -1.83 11.06 2.93
N LYS A 262 -3.08 11.37 3.30
CA LYS A 262 -3.43 12.70 3.82
C LYS A 262 -2.84 12.93 5.21
N ASP A 263 -2.80 11.90 6.06
CA ASP A 263 -2.16 12.01 7.38
C ASP A 263 -0.65 12.29 7.28
N MET A 264 0.05 11.68 6.32
CA MET A 264 1.46 11.99 6.01
C MET A 264 1.65 13.46 5.61
N ILE A 265 0.74 14.03 4.82
CA ILE A 265 0.79 15.44 4.41
C ILE A 265 0.50 16.36 5.59
N ASP A 266 -0.48 16.01 6.42
CA ASP A 266 -0.81 16.76 7.64
C ASP A 266 0.37 16.74 8.61
N TRP A 267 1.00 15.59 8.82
CA TRP A 267 2.22 15.49 9.63
C TRP A 267 3.36 16.36 9.09
N ASP A 268 3.62 16.33 7.77
CA ASP A 268 4.68 17.16 7.16
C ASP A 268 4.37 18.67 7.28
N ARG A 269 3.09 19.04 7.18
CA ARG A 269 2.59 20.41 7.36
C ARG A 269 2.72 20.91 8.80
N ASP A 270 2.44 20.07 9.78
CA ASP A 270 2.41 20.45 11.19
C ASP A 270 3.84 20.62 11.76
N ARG A 271 4.87 20.19 11.03
CA ARG A 271 6.28 20.35 11.41
C ARG A 271 6.82 21.75 11.15
N PRO A 272 7.64 22.30 12.06
CA PRO A 272 8.27 23.60 11.82
C PRO A 272 9.26 23.49 10.64
N PRO A 273 9.34 24.49 9.74
CA PRO A 273 10.23 24.45 8.58
C PRO A 273 11.72 24.21 8.90
N ALA A 274 12.17 24.62 10.09
CA ALA A 274 13.53 24.34 10.56
C ALA A 274 13.78 22.83 10.77
N SER A 275 12.77 22.08 11.21
CA SER A 275 12.86 20.63 11.36
C SER A 275 12.83 19.89 10.03
N TRP A 276 12.32 20.51 8.95
CA TRP A 276 12.42 19.91 7.61
C TRP A 276 13.87 19.79 7.15
N LEU A 277 14.78 20.63 7.64
CA LEU A 277 16.22 20.54 7.32
C LEU A 277 16.97 19.64 8.31
N GLN A 278 16.37 19.36 9.48
CA GLN A 278 16.80 18.32 10.40
C GLN A 278 16.22 16.99 9.94
N ILE A 279 16.80 16.43 8.88
CA ILE A 279 16.49 15.05 8.52
C ILE A 279 16.95 14.18 9.69
N ALA A 280 16.07 13.31 10.19
CA ALA A 280 16.45 12.12 10.94
C ALA A 280 17.70 11.48 10.29
N PRO A 281 18.70 11.12 11.10
CA PRO A 281 19.95 11.86 11.18
C PRO A 281 20.67 11.87 9.83
N LEU A 282 20.87 13.03 9.22
CA LEU A 282 21.86 13.23 8.14
C LEU A 282 23.25 12.65 8.52
N ASP A 283 23.58 12.60 9.81
CA ASP A 283 24.81 12.00 10.35
C ASP A 283 24.77 10.45 10.35
N ALA A 284 23.57 9.91 10.22
CA ALA A 284 23.25 8.50 10.20
C ALA A 284 22.88 7.99 8.80
N PHE A 285 22.93 8.82 7.76
CA PHE A 285 22.79 8.36 6.37
C PHE A 285 24.08 8.51 5.53
N GLY A 286 25.23 8.76 6.20
CA GLY A 286 26.51 8.94 5.51
C GLY A 286 26.50 10.15 4.57
N ASP A 287 27.42 10.17 3.60
CA ASP A 287 27.52 11.20 2.55
C ASP A 287 26.12 11.51 2.00
N PRO A 288 25.62 12.75 2.13
CA PRO A 288 24.20 13.01 2.24
C PRO A 288 23.50 12.38 1.03
N PRO A 289 22.65 11.35 1.20
CA PRO A 289 21.67 11.07 0.17
C PRO A 289 21.01 12.42 -0.08
N SER A 290 21.04 12.87 -1.34
CA SER A 290 20.51 14.19 -1.67
C SER A 290 19.14 14.34 -0.97
N LEU A 291 18.80 15.51 -0.42
CA LEU A 291 17.53 15.74 0.29
C LEU A 291 16.29 15.22 -0.48
N ARG A 292 16.44 15.03 -1.80
CA ARG A 292 15.56 14.30 -2.72
C ARG A 292 15.30 12.83 -2.38
N GLU A 293 16.28 12.08 -1.89
CA GLU A 293 16.16 10.63 -1.65
C GLU A 293 15.43 10.31 -0.35
N ALA A 294 15.56 11.15 0.66
CA ALA A 294 14.95 10.91 1.97
C ALA A 294 13.49 11.39 2.06
N ASP A 295 13.06 12.35 1.24
CA ASP A 295 11.76 13.02 1.42
C ASP A 295 10.55 12.05 1.41
N PRO A 296 9.77 11.96 2.50
CA PRO A 296 8.69 10.99 2.62
C PRO A 296 7.52 11.28 1.67
N LEU A 297 7.29 12.56 1.36
CA LEU A 297 6.22 12.92 0.44
C LEU A 297 6.59 12.60 -1.01
N ILE A 298 7.87 12.53 -1.39
CA ILE A 298 8.25 12.06 -2.73
C ILE A 298 7.79 10.60 -2.91
N GLY A 299 8.03 9.74 -1.91
CA GLY A 299 7.56 8.35 -1.92
C GLY A 299 6.04 8.25 -2.01
N LEU A 300 5.32 9.05 -1.20
CA LEU A 300 3.87 9.12 -1.27
C LEU A 300 3.37 9.56 -2.65
N MET A 301 3.98 10.59 -3.26
CA MET A 301 3.58 11.08 -4.58
C MET A 301 3.88 10.06 -5.67
N THR A 302 4.99 9.32 -5.58
CA THR A 302 5.25 8.17 -6.46
C THR A 302 4.14 7.13 -6.35
N ALA A 303 3.79 6.70 -5.13
CA ALA A 303 2.72 5.74 -4.90
C ALA A 303 1.35 6.25 -5.39
N ALA A 304 1.00 7.49 -5.12
CA ALA A 304 -0.23 8.10 -5.62
C ALA A 304 -0.24 8.21 -7.16
N GLY A 305 0.91 8.49 -7.77
CA GLY A 305 1.07 8.61 -9.23
C GLY A 305 0.93 7.30 -10.02
N THR A 306 0.92 6.15 -9.34
CA THR A 306 0.71 4.84 -9.99
C THR A 306 -0.67 4.70 -10.63
N GLY A 307 -1.69 5.35 -10.08
CA GLY A 307 -3.08 5.21 -10.54
C GLY A 307 -3.93 6.46 -10.32
N THR A 308 -4.89 6.69 -11.21
CA THR A 308 -5.78 7.86 -11.14
C THR A 308 -6.60 7.88 -9.86
N ALA A 309 -7.15 6.73 -9.42
CA ALA A 309 -7.91 6.65 -8.19
C ALA A 309 -7.06 6.98 -6.95
N ALA A 310 -5.81 6.49 -6.90
CA ALA A 310 -4.87 6.78 -5.81
C ALA A 310 -4.53 8.27 -5.76
N ALA A 311 -4.20 8.86 -6.91
CA ALA A 311 -3.87 10.28 -7.04
C ALA A 311 -5.07 11.17 -6.68
N GLN A 312 -6.26 10.85 -7.17
CA GLN A 312 -7.49 11.57 -6.81
C GLN A 312 -7.83 11.40 -5.33
N GLY A 313 -7.65 10.22 -4.73
CA GLY A 313 -7.84 10.00 -3.29
C GLY A 313 -6.98 10.93 -2.43
N LEU A 314 -5.75 11.20 -2.89
CA LEU A 314 -4.82 12.10 -2.21
C LEU A 314 -5.21 13.57 -2.32
N PHE A 315 -5.55 14.04 -3.53
CA PHE A 315 -5.77 15.47 -3.79
C PHE A 315 -7.23 15.92 -3.70
N ASN A 316 -8.20 15.02 -3.78
CA ASN A 316 -9.60 15.40 -3.74
C ASN A 316 -10.16 15.36 -2.32
N ASP A 317 -10.76 16.47 -1.89
CA ASP A 317 -11.38 16.63 -0.57
C ASP A 317 -12.91 16.47 -0.66
N GLY A 318 -13.46 16.31 -1.87
CA GLY A 318 -14.89 16.27 -2.16
C GLY A 318 -15.63 17.58 -1.92
N ARG A 319 -14.93 18.64 -1.51
CA ARG A 319 -15.47 19.96 -1.22
C ARG A 319 -14.99 20.88 -2.32
N GLY A 320 -15.88 21.47 -3.13
CA GLY A 320 -15.56 22.28 -4.32
C GLY A 320 -14.66 23.52 -4.14
N LYS A 321 -13.97 23.68 -3.00
CA LYS A 321 -12.91 24.66 -2.75
C LYS A 321 -11.53 24.00 -2.93
N PRO A 322 -10.48 24.76 -3.29
CA PRO A 322 -9.16 24.18 -3.43
C PRO A 322 -8.70 23.51 -2.13
N PRO A 323 -8.31 22.22 -2.22
CA PRO A 323 -7.83 21.43 -1.10
C PRO A 323 -6.80 22.13 -0.23
N ALA A 324 -6.92 21.99 1.08
CA ALA A 324 -5.88 22.44 2.00
C ALA A 324 -4.54 21.76 1.67
N THR A 325 -4.60 20.50 1.24
CA THR A 325 -3.49 19.73 0.69
C THR A 325 -2.81 20.43 -0.48
N LEU A 326 -3.55 20.81 -1.53
CA LEU A 326 -2.96 21.50 -2.69
C LEU A 326 -2.34 22.84 -2.31
N LYS A 327 -3.02 23.61 -1.46
CA LYS A 327 -2.49 24.90 -0.95
C LYS A 327 -1.17 24.70 -0.20
N TYR A 328 -1.10 23.70 0.67
CA TYR A 328 0.12 23.39 1.39
C TYR A 328 1.25 22.94 0.45
N LEU A 329 0.99 21.98 -0.44
CA LEU A 329 2.01 21.44 -1.33
C LEU A 329 2.56 22.50 -2.30
N VAL A 330 1.71 23.42 -2.78
CA VAL A 330 2.14 24.47 -3.73
C VAL A 330 2.76 25.66 -2.98
N ASN A 331 2.13 26.15 -1.92
CA ASN A 331 2.50 27.43 -1.30
C ASN A 331 3.21 27.28 0.05
N GLY A 332 2.95 26.21 0.80
CA GLY A 332 3.55 25.96 2.12
C GLY A 332 4.88 25.21 2.06
N ARG A 333 5.02 24.28 1.11
CA ARG A 333 6.14 23.33 1.05
C ARG A 333 7.30 23.74 0.13
N TRP A 334 7.24 24.92 -0.50
CA TRP A 334 8.21 25.34 -1.52
C TRP A 334 9.67 25.26 -1.05
N GLN A 335 9.97 25.55 0.22
CA GLN A 335 11.35 25.46 0.75
C GLN A 335 11.90 24.05 0.66
N ARG A 336 11.05 23.05 0.95
CA ARG A 336 11.40 21.64 0.89
C ARG A 336 11.52 21.15 -0.54
N TRP A 337 10.64 21.62 -1.44
CA TRP A 337 10.77 21.33 -2.87
C TRP A 337 12.07 21.87 -3.47
N ASN A 338 12.47 23.08 -3.08
CA ASN A 338 13.69 23.72 -3.58
C ASN A 338 14.96 22.88 -3.34
N VAL A 339 14.99 22.09 -2.27
CA VAL A 339 16.14 21.26 -1.89
C VAL A 339 15.96 19.78 -2.23
N SER A 340 14.80 19.36 -2.75
CA SER A 340 14.50 17.97 -3.09
C SER A 340 14.38 17.76 -4.61
N ASP A 341 13.25 17.25 -5.11
CA ASP A 341 13.01 17.02 -6.55
C ASP A 341 12.36 18.21 -7.26
N ARG A 342 12.27 19.37 -6.60
CA ARG A 342 11.59 20.57 -7.09
C ARG A 342 10.11 20.35 -7.45
N GLY A 343 9.47 19.40 -6.79
CA GLY A 343 8.05 19.07 -6.96
C GLY A 343 7.73 18.19 -8.16
N ASP A 344 8.72 17.55 -8.80
CA ASP A 344 8.50 16.65 -9.95
C ASP A 344 7.53 15.50 -9.61
N ALA A 345 7.73 14.79 -8.50
CA ALA A 345 6.85 13.70 -8.08
C ALA A 345 5.43 14.21 -7.78
N PHE A 346 5.31 15.35 -7.10
CA PHE A 346 4.02 16.02 -6.86
C PHE A 346 3.33 16.36 -8.19
N GLY A 347 4.05 16.89 -9.16
CA GLY A 347 3.53 17.21 -10.49
C GLY A 347 2.99 15.98 -11.21
N LYS A 348 3.77 14.90 -11.24
CA LYS A 348 3.37 13.64 -11.88
C LYS A 348 2.12 13.04 -11.25
N ALA A 349 2.06 13.02 -9.91
CA ALA A 349 0.88 12.56 -9.20
C ALA A 349 -0.34 13.43 -9.54
N LEU A 350 -0.18 14.76 -9.55
CA LEU A 350 -1.27 15.67 -9.84
C LEU A 350 -1.75 15.58 -11.30
N ALA A 351 -0.82 15.45 -12.26
CA ALA A 351 -1.14 15.21 -13.65
C ALA A 351 -1.91 13.89 -13.82
N LYS A 352 -1.54 12.85 -13.07
CA LYS A 352 -2.29 11.58 -13.04
C LYS A 352 -3.71 11.75 -12.50
N ALA A 353 -3.89 12.58 -11.46
CA ALA A 353 -5.21 12.85 -10.87
C ALA A 353 -6.12 13.67 -11.81
N ALA A 354 -5.52 14.58 -12.57
CA ALA A 354 -6.19 15.50 -13.50
C ALA A 354 -6.10 15.04 -14.98
N ALA A 355 -5.83 13.77 -15.25
CA ALA A 355 -5.71 13.26 -16.62
C ALA A 355 -7.07 12.99 -17.28
N GLY A 356 -8.13 12.78 -16.50
CA GLY A 356 -9.44 12.35 -16.98
C GLY A 356 -10.37 13.50 -17.39
N GLN A 357 -11.47 13.14 -18.06
CA GLN A 357 -12.57 14.05 -18.39
C GLN A 357 -13.73 13.96 -17.37
N ASP A 358 -13.55 13.19 -16.30
CA ASP A 358 -14.53 13.12 -15.21
C ASP A 358 -14.53 14.40 -14.37
N THR A 359 -15.62 14.62 -13.64
CA THR A 359 -15.82 15.81 -12.81
C THR A 359 -14.68 16.03 -11.81
N THR A 360 -14.08 14.96 -11.28
CA THR A 360 -12.98 15.08 -10.31
C THR A 360 -11.72 15.57 -10.97
N SER A 361 -11.32 15.00 -12.11
CA SER A 361 -10.14 15.47 -12.83
C SER A 361 -10.25 16.94 -13.26
N LYS A 362 -11.40 17.34 -13.83
CA LYS A 362 -11.65 18.74 -14.22
C LYS A 362 -11.58 19.68 -13.02
N LEU A 363 -12.24 19.31 -11.92
CA LEU A 363 -12.23 20.09 -10.69
C LEU A 363 -10.80 20.27 -10.14
N LEU A 364 -10.01 19.20 -10.12
CA LEU A 364 -8.62 19.25 -9.66
C LEU A 364 -7.74 20.13 -10.56
N ALA A 365 -7.92 20.08 -11.88
CA ALA A 365 -7.21 20.95 -12.82
C ALA A 365 -7.50 22.44 -12.56
N VAL A 366 -8.78 22.79 -12.39
CA VAL A 366 -9.20 24.16 -12.07
C VAL A 366 -8.65 24.61 -10.71
N GLN A 367 -8.81 23.77 -9.68
CA GLN A 367 -8.36 24.08 -8.32
C GLN A 367 -6.83 24.25 -8.24
N PHE A 368 -6.08 23.39 -8.91
CA PHE A 368 -4.62 23.52 -8.99
C PHE A 368 -4.22 24.82 -9.67
N THR A 369 -4.83 25.14 -10.82
CA THR A 369 -4.54 26.38 -11.55
C THR A 369 -4.82 27.61 -10.69
N GLN A 370 -5.94 27.60 -9.95
CA GLN A 370 -6.31 28.67 -9.04
C GLN A 370 -5.28 28.83 -7.89
N VAL A 371 -4.91 27.74 -7.22
CA VAL A 371 -3.89 27.75 -6.15
C VAL A 371 -2.53 28.20 -6.67
N ARG A 372 -2.16 27.78 -7.88
CA ARG A 372 -0.88 28.13 -8.50
C ARG A 372 -0.85 29.61 -8.90
N ALA A 373 -1.94 30.14 -9.46
CA ALA A 373 -2.06 31.56 -9.79
C ALA A 373 -1.98 32.43 -8.53
N ASP A 374 -2.71 32.07 -7.47
CA ASP A 374 -2.65 32.77 -6.18
C ASP A 374 -1.24 32.78 -5.59
N GLY A 375 -0.55 31.64 -5.67
CA GLY A 375 0.84 31.51 -5.23
C GLY A 375 1.82 32.38 -6.02
N ILE A 376 1.73 32.34 -7.36
CA ILE A 376 2.61 33.13 -8.24
C ILE A 376 2.37 34.63 -8.08
N ASN A 377 1.10 35.06 -7.97
CA ASN A 377 0.76 36.48 -7.79
C ASN A 377 1.46 37.08 -6.56
N GLY A 378 1.65 36.30 -5.49
CA GLY A 378 2.42 36.73 -4.31
C GLY A 378 3.92 36.98 -4.55
N PHE A 379 4.46 36.53 -5.69
CA PHE A 379 5.88 36.65 -6.06
C PHE A 379 6.12 37.50 -7.30
N MET A 380 5.07 38.09 -7.87
CA MET A 380 5.14 38.97 -9.03
C MET A 380 4.96 40.42 -8.57
N GLN A 381 5.84 41.30 -9.04
CA GLN A 381 5.77 42.73 -8.77
C GLN A 381 5.61 43.50 -10.07
N ALA A 382 4.56 44.31 -10.14
CA ALA A 382 4.38 45.26 -11.23
C ALA A 382 5.44 46.37 -11.12
N LYS A 383 6.15 46.59 -12.22
CA LYS A 383 7.13 47.67 -12.39
C LYS A 383 6.69 48.51 -13.58
N GLY A 384 5.76 49.44 -13.33
CA GLY A 384 5.12 50.23 -14.40
C GLY A 384 4.19 49.36 -15.26
N LYS A 385 4.51 49.22 -16.55
CA LYS A 385 3.77 48.34 -17.48
C LYS A 385 4.33 46.90 -17.52
N ASP A 386 5.48 46.67 -16.88
CA ASP A 386 6.15 45.38 -16.89
C ASP A 386 5.87 44.61 -15.59
N TRP A 387 5.93 43.28 -15.67
CA TRP A 387 5.89 42.41 -14.51
C TRP A 387 7.27 41.80 -14.28
N THR A 388 7.72 41.82 -13.02
CA THR A 388 9.00 41.23 -12.62
C THR A 388 8.78 40.16 -11.56
N VAL A 389 9.60 39.11 -11.57
CA VAL A 389 9.60 38.09 -10.53
C VAL A 389 10.37 38.64 -9.34
N ALA A 390 9.66 38.94 -8.24
CA ALA A 390 10.25 39.48 -7.02
C ALA A 390 11.08 38.43 -6.26
N ASP A 391 10.68 37.15 -6.31
CA ASP A 391 11.38 36.05 -5.66
C ASP A 391 11.56 34.85 -6.61
N ARG A 392 12.66 34.89 -7.36
CA ARG A 392 12.99 33.85 -8.34
C ARG A 392 13.23 32.48 -7.70
N ARG A 393 13.72 32.45 -6.45
CA ARG A 393 13.96 31.19 -5.73
C ARG A 393 12.65 30.45 -5.49
N LYS A 394 11.58 31.15 -5.09
CA LYS A 394 10.26 30.54 -4.90
C LYS A 394 9.63 30.05 -6.21
N VAL A 395 9.86 30.75 -7.32
CA VAL A 395 9.42 30.31 -8.64
C VAL A 395 10.18 29.05 -9.09
N ASP A 396 11.49 29.01 -8.88
CA ASP A 396 12.34 27.89 -9.28
C ASP A 396 12.23 26.67 -8.34
N ALA A 397 11.80 26.87 -7.09
CA ALA A 397 11.55 25.81 -6.11
C ALA A 397 10.56 24.74 -6.59
N LEU A 398 9.64 25.13 -7.48
CA LEU A 398 8.63 24.27 -8.09
C LEU A 398 8.89 24.05 -9.59
N SER A 399 10.13 24.20 -10.05
CA SER A 399 10.45 24.03 -11.47
C SER A 399 10.18 22.62 -12.00
N GLY A 400 10.15 21.59 -11.16
CA GLY A 400 9.75 20.22 -11.53
C GLY A 400 8.26 20.10 -11.87
N LEU A 401 7.41 21.05 -11.45
CA LEU A 401 5.99 21.06 -11.81
C LEU A 401 5.69 21.50 -13.24
N ARG A 402 6.66 22.09 -13.96
CA ARG A 402 6.39 22.79 -15.23
C ARG A 402 5.78 21.87 -16.29
N ASP A 403 6.37 20.73 -16.53
CA ASP A 403 5.89 19.78 -17.55
C ASP A 403 4.51 19.22 -17.18
N SER A 404 4.33 18.87 -15.90
CA SER A 404 3.04 18.39 -15.40
C SER A 404 1.96 19.47 -15.46
N THR A 405 2.31 20.74 -15.19
CA THR A 405 1.38 21.87 -15.32
C THR A 405 0.95 22.06 -16.77
N ALA A 406 1.89 21.98 -17.72
CA ALA A 406 1.58 22.06 -19.14
C ALA A 406 0.66 20.91 -19.59
N LEU A 407 0.89 19.69 -19.10
CA LEU A 407 0.03 18.53 -19.37
C LEU A 407 -1.39 18.73 -18.80
N ILE A 408 -1.50 19.18 -17.55
CA ILE A 408 -2.81 19.43 -16.90
C ILE A 408 -3.59 20.48 -17.68
N LEU A 409 -2.96 21.63 -17.99
CA LEU A 409 -3.61 22.69 -18.75
C LEU A 409 -3.99 22.23 -20.16
N GLY A 410 -3.10 21.50 -20.83
CA GLY A 410 -3.32 20.96 -22.17
C GLY A 410 -4.51 20.01 -22.26
N ASN A 411 -4.72 19.16 -21.24
CA ASN A 411 -5.84 18.22 -21.19
C ASN A 411 -7.21 18.88 -20.96
N HIS A 412 -7.22 20.16 -20.57
CA HIS A 412 -8.42 20.91 -20.16
C HIS A 412 -8.54 22.27 -20.88
N LEU A 413 -7.96 22.43 -22.07
CA LEU A 413 -8.06 23.68 -22.84
C LEU A 413 -9.48 24.03 -23.29
N ASP A 414 -10.33 23.02 -23.46
CA ASP A 414 -11.71 23.16 -23.94
C ASP A 414 -12.74 23.28 -22.80
N ASP A 415 -12.29 23.21 -21.53
CA ASP A 415 -13.11 23.35 -20.31
C ASP A 415 -13.05 24.78 -19.77
#